data_AF-A0A349W2D9-F1
#
_entry.id   AF-A0A349W2D9-F1
#
_cell.length_a   1.000
_cell.length_b   1.000
_cell.length_c   1.000
_cell.angle_alpha   90.00
_cell.angle_beta   90.00
_cell.angle_gamma   90.00
#
_symmetry.space_group_name_H-M   'P 1'
#
loop_
_entity.id
_entity.type
_entity.pdbx_description
1 polymer ?
#
loop_
_entity_poly.entity_id
_entity_poly.type
_entity_poly.pdbx_seq_one_letter_code
_entity_poly.pdbx_strand_id
1 'polypeptide(L)'
;MKENVVFTICAKNYIGLAQILEQSVLASNVDTDFLVFVADEILDADILASLPTNVIIARSVLNLTSDTWDDLSFKYNLTEFCTSIKPAVFLYLLENSGYNKIIYLDPDIYVFSALKPIYEVLNIQSIVLTPHMSKISEHYIGELPDTDFLGNGIFNLGFCGIRNDLVATKMCRWWHSKLLKNCFIDPYLNTFTDQKWMDYLPGFFTSEELFVSHHPGLNVAPWNFFERKIISVDGKLMVQWRDESTDDKIYPVVFVHYSGYNYTELKEGRVIQNNVSSLHDYEDIKLLTDQYAACIQKNREVFDRFIHLDYTYNRYKDGTKITSFHRRIYRSLMNKGEKILKPFECADQSFFTRLKKAGMVGNTTVNLDKVDKSNLQGVRTKLKIFNRLTKLLYRLIGFEKYSLFIKLLRPFSRYESQIHLMDKRYEQDNI
;
A
#
# COMPACT_ATOMS: atom_id res chain seq x y z
N MET A 1 18.79 -17.71 16.47
CA MET A 1 17.97 -16.49 16.33
C MET A 1 18.92 -15.32 16.50
N LYS A 2 18.92 -14.41 15.53
CA LYS A 2 19.80 -13.24 15.53
C LYS A 2 19.19 -12.14 16.38
N GLU A 3 19.95 -11.09 16.69
CA GLU A 3 19.45 -9.98 17.52
C GLU A 3 18.44 -9.09 16.80
N ASN A 4 18.43 -9.09 15.46
CA ASN A 4 17.62 -8.19 14.65
C ASN A 4 16.81 -8.99 13.62
N VAL A 5 15.72 -8.38 13.15
CA VAL A 5 14.88 -8.96 12.11
C VAL A 5 14.49 -7.92 11.07
N VAL A 6 14.47 -8.34 9.82
CA VAL A 6 13.76 -7.67 8.73
C VAL A 6 12.53 -8.51 8.39
N PHE A 7 11.40 -7.86 8.14
CA PHE A 7 10.21 -8.57 7.67
C PHE A 7 9.50 -7.83 6.56
N THR A 8 8.69 -8.57 5.81
CA THR A 8 7.79 -8.04 4.79
C THR A 8 6.42 -8.65 4.91
N ILE A 9 5.42 -8.00 4.32
CA ILE A 9 4.03 -8.48 4.25
C ILE A 9 3.62 -8.53 2.79
N CYS A 10 3.06 -9.64 2.35
CA CYS A 10 2.60 -9.79 0.98
C CYS A 10 1.36 -10.67 0.88
N ALA A 11 0.62 -10.53 -0.22
CA ALA A 11 -0.28 -11.59 -0.66
C ALA A 11 0.51 -12.71 -1.34
N LYS A 12 -0.10 -13.89 -1.51
CA LYS A 12 0.62 -15.08 -1.97
C LYS A 12 1.29 -14.90 -3.33
N ASN A 13 0.78 -14.00 -4.17
CA ASN A 13 1.34 -13.70 -5.48
C ASN A 13 2.67 -12.93 -5.43
N TYR A 14 3.01 -12.33 -4.29
CA TYR A 14 4.24 -11.58 -4.09
C TYR A 14 5.28 -12.34 -3.23
N ILE A 15 5.02 -13.61 -2.88
CA ILE A 15 5.99 -14.43 -2.14
C ILE A 15 7.31 -14.55 -2.92
N GLY A 16 7.26 -14.69 -4.25
CA GLY A 16 8.47 -14.75 -5.07
C GLY A 16 9.30 -13.45 -5.01
N LEU A 17 8.65 -12.29 -5.00
CA LEU A 17 9.30 -10.99 -4.82
C LEU A 17 9.87 -10.84 -3.40
N ALA A 18 9.12 -11.25 -2.38
CA ALA A 18 9.57 -11.25 -0.99
C ALA A 18 10.83 -12.11 -0.77
N GLN A 19 10.96 -13.24 -1.47
CA GLN A 19 12.17 -14.07 -1.43
C GLN A 19 13.36 -13.43 -2.18
N ILE A 20 13.11 -12.66 -3.24
CA ILE A 20 14.16 -11.86 -3.90
C ILE A 20 14.65 -10.74 -2.96
N LEU A 21 13.73 -10.07 -2.28
CA LEU A 21 14.05 -9.10 -1.21
C LEU A 21 14.88 -9.76 -0.11
N GLU A 22 14.47 -10.93 0.39
CA GLU A 22 15.23 -11.72 1.38
C GLU A 22 16.67 -11.95 0.92
N GLN A 23 16.87 -12.44 -0.30
CA GLN A 23 18.21 -12.68 -0.85
C GLN A 23 19.05 -11.40 -0.85
N SER A 24 18.47 -10.26 -1.24
CA SER A 24 19.18 -8.98 -1.27
C SER A 24 19.55 -8.46 0.13
N VAL A 25 18.68 -8.67 1.13
CA VAL A 25 18.96 -8.33 2.53
C VAL A 25 20.07 -9.20 3.09
N LEU A 26 20.00 -10.51 2.91
CA LEU A 26 20.99 -11.45 3.43
C LEU A 26 22.37 -11.29 2.74
N ALA A 27 22.38 -10.92 1.46
CA ALA A 27 23.61 -10.61 0.73
C ALA A 27 24.31 -9.32 1.22
N SER A 28 23.60 -8.45 1.95
CA SER A 28 24.13 -7.19 2.46
C SER A 28 25.06 -7.34 3.69
N ASN A 29 25.39 -8.59 4.07
CA ASN A 29 26.26 -8.97 5.21
C ASN A 29 25.80 -8.41 6.56
N VAL A 30 24.50 -8.27 6.75
CA VAL A 30 23.91 -7.91 8.04
C VAL A 30 23.53 -9.17 8.79
N ASP A 31 23.91 -9.26 10.06
CA ASP A 31 23.41 -10.30 10.96
C ASP A 31 21.97 -10.01 11.38
N THR A 32 21.03 -10.33 10.48
CA THR A 32 19.57 -10.21 10.69
C THR A 32 18.85 -11.47 10.23
N ASP A 33 17.74 -11.81 10.91
CA ASP A 33 16.78 -12.81 10.45
C ASP A 33 15.82 -12.15 9.44
N PHE A 34 15.23 -12.92 8.52
CA PHE A 34 14.27 -12.40 7.54
C PHE A 34 12.97 -13.19 7.56
N LEU A 35 11.82 -12.51 7.71
CA LEU A 35 10.49 -13.14 7.80
C LEU A 35 9.52 -12.60 6.75
N VAL A 36 8.73 -13.49 6.16
CA VAL A 36 7.67 -13.14 5.20
C VAL A 36 6.31 -13.44 5.82
N PHE A 37 5.47 -12.43 6.02
CA PHE A 37 4.11 -12.60 6.51
C PHE A 37 3.11 -12.57 5.36
N VAL A 38 2.38 -13.67 5.17
CA VAL A 38 1.40 -13.80 4.08
C VAL A 38 0.02 -13.36 4.56
N ALA A 39 -0.49 -12.27 3.98
CA ALA A 39 -1.82 -11.70 4.20
C ALA A 39 -2.87 -12.27 3.24
N ASP A 40 -2.86 -13.59 3.03
CA ASP A 40 -3.70 -14.30 2.05
C ASP A 40 -3.88 -15.77 2.48
N GLU A 41 -4.78 -16.50 1.83
CA GLU A 41 -4.96 -17.94 1.98
C GLU A 41 -4.18 -18.71 0.89
N ILE A 42 -3.47 -19.75 1.28
CA ILE A 42 -2.78 -20.69 0.38
C ILE A 42 -3.52 -22.01 0.44
N LEU A 43 -4.45 -22.22 -0.50
CA LEU A 43 -5.33 -23.38 -0.54
C LEU A 43 -4.70 -24.61 -1.21
N ASP A 44 -3.67 -24.39 -2.02
CA ASP A 44 -2.90 -25.44 -2.67
C ASP A 44 -1.95 -26.07 -1.64
N ALA A 45 -2.17 -27.35 -1.34
CA ALA A 45 -1.42 -28.08 -0.33
C ALA A 45 0.06 -28.29 -0.71
N ASP A 46 0.36 -28.44 -2.01
CA ASP A 46 1.72 -28.64 -2.50
C ASP A 46 2.51 -27.33 -2.41
N ILE A 47 1.86 -26.20 -2.73
CA ILE A 47 2.46 -24.87 -2.49
C ILE A 47 2.71 -24.70 -1.00
N LEU A 48 1.69 -24.90 -0.16
CA LEU A 48 1.79 -24.70 1.29
C LEU A 48 2.90 -25.55 1.93
N ALA A 49 2.99 -26.84 1.58
CA ALA A 49 3.97 -27.78 2.13
C ALA A 49 5.42 -27.45 1.72
N SER A 50 5.60 -26.72 0.62
CA SER A 50 6.91 -26.37 0.08
C SER A 50 7.40 -24.97 0.47
N LEU A 51 6.60 -24.22 1.24
CA LEU A 51 7.00 -22.88 1.66
C LEU A 51 8.22 -22.95 2.57
N PRO A 52 9.20 -22.04 2.39
CA PRO A 52 10.29 -21.90 3.34
C PRO A 52 9.77 -21.62 4.76
N THR A 53 10.52 -22.05 5.77
CA THR A 53 10.11 -21.94 7.18
C THR A 53 9.96 -20.51 7.69
N ASN A 54 10.59 -19.55 7.03
CA ASN A 54 10.47 -18.12 7.33
C ASN A 54 9.25 -17.46 6.66
N VAL A 55 8.48 -18.20 5.85
CA VAL A 55 7.18 -17.76 5.31
C VAL A 55 6.07 -18.17 6.26
N ILE A 56 5.40 -17.19 6.84
CA ILE A 56 4.43 -17.35 7.92
C ILE A 56 3.06 -16.88 7.42
N ILE A 57 2.04 -17.73 7.56
CA ILE A 57 0.66 -17.32 7.31
C ILE A 57 0.23 -16.36 8.41
N ALA A 58 0.02 -15.08 8.10
CA ALA A 58 -0.21 -14.07 9.13
C ALA A 58 -1.46 -14.38 9.99
N ARG A 59 -2.50 -14.97 9.39
CA ARG A 59 -3.71 -15.40 10.09
C ARG A 59 -3.45 -16.39 11.24
N SER A 60 -2.40 -17.21 11.15
CA SER A 60 -2.14 -18.25 12.16
C SER A 60 -1.36 -17.76 13.39
N VAL A 61 -0.72 -16.59 13.30
CA VAL A 61 0.16 -16.07 14.36
C VAL A 61 -0.29 -14.74 14.95
N LEU A 62 -1.02 -13.92 14.17
CA LEU A 62 -1.47 -12.62 14.65
C LEU A 62 -2.65 -12.77 15.62
N ASN A 63 -2.65 -11.96 16.69
CA ASN A 63 -3.71 -11.91 17.68
C ASN A 63 -4.95 -11.17 17.14
N LEU A 64 -5.52 -11.67 16.04
CA LEU A 64 -6.75 -11.20 15.42
C LEU A 64 -7.77 -12.33 15.45
N THR A 65 -8.98 -12.05 15.94
CA THR A 65 -10.07 -13.03 15.90
C THR A 65 -10.44 -13.34 14.45
N SER A 66 -11.03 -14.51 14.19
CA SER A 66 -11.51 -14.87 12.85
C SER A 66 -12.47 -13.81 12.29
N ASP A 67 -13.37 -13.29 13.12
CA ASP A 67 -14.32 -12.23 12.72
C ASP A 67 -13.61 -10.94 12.34
N THR A 68 -12.55 -10.57 13.08
CA THR A 68 -11.76 -9.36 12.76
C THR A 68 -10.98 -9.55 11.47
N TRP A 69 -10.37 -10.73 11.28
CA TRP A 69 -9.65 -11.06 10.06
C TRP A 69 -10.56 -11.03 8.83
N ASP A 70 -11.74 -11.65 8.93
CA ASP A 70 -12.74 -11.68 7.87
C ASP A 70 -13.31 -10.26 7.60
N ASP A 71 -13.52 -9.45 8.63
CA ASP A 71 -13.90 -8.03 8.47
C ASP A 71 -12.83 -7.24 7.72
N LEU A 72 -11.57 -7.29 8.16
CA LEU A 72 -10.50 -6.51 7.54
C LEU A 72 -10.24 -6.94 6.10
N SER A 73 -10.14 -8.26 5.84
CA SER A 73 -9.88 -8.80 4.51
C SER A 73 -11.03 -8.57 3.51
N PHE A 74 -12.26 -8.43 3.98
CA PHE A 74 -13.41 -8.04 3.14
C PHE A 74 -13.51 -6.52 2.96
N LYS A 75 -13.33 -5.75 4.05
CA LYS A 75 -13.49 -4.30 4.06
C LYS A 75 -12.41 -3.58 3.25
N TYR A 76 -11.19 -4.09 3.29
CA TYR A 76 -10.03 -3.52 2.62
C TYR A 76 -9.72 -4.24 1.31
N ASN A 77 -9.35 -3.49 0.27
CA ASN A 77 -8.75 -4.09 -0.92
C ASN A 77 -7.39 -4.74 -0.59
N LEU A 78 -6.76 -5.41 -1.55
CA LEU A 78 -5.45 -6.07 -1.37
C LEU A 78 -4.41 -5.18 -0.65
N THR A 79 -4.17 -3.99 -1.21
CA THR A 79 -3.15 -3.05 -0.70
C THR A 79 -3.53 -2.51 0.67
N GLU A 80 -4.77 -2.07 0.84
CA GLU A 80 -5.32 -1.63 2.12
C GLU A 80 -5.21 -2.73 3.19
N PHE A 81 -5.46 -3.99 2.85
CA PHE A 81 -5.40 -5.10 3.81
C PHE A 81 -3.97 -5.44 4.22
N CYS A 82 -3.07 -5.63 3.25
CA CYS A 82 -1.66 -5.94 3.52
C CYS A 82 -1.02 -4.86 4.41
N THR A 83 -1.30 -3.60 4.13
CA THR A 83 -0.81 -2.47 4.93
C THR A 83 -1.50 -2.37 6.29
N SER A 84 -2.79 -2.73 6.41
CA SER A 84 -3.53 -2.65 7.68
C SER A 84 -2.99 -3.54 8.80
N ILE A 85 -2.39 -4.69 8.46
CA ILE A 85 -1.88 -5.66 9.45
C ILE A 85 -0.43 -5.38 9.86
N LYS A 86 0.27 -4.45 9.21
CA LYS A 86 1.66 -4.07 9.51
C LYS A 86 1.93 -3.79 10.99
N PRO A 87 1.16 -2.95 11.70
CA PRO A 87 1.33 -2.76 13.14
C PRO A 87 1.06 -4.03 13.96
N ALA A 88 0.18 -4.93 13.51
CA ALA A 88 -0.07 -6.19 14.21
C ALA A 88 1.15 -7.14 14.12
N VAL A 89 1.82 -7.16 12.96
CA VAL A 89 3.07 -7.92 12.80
C VAL A 89 4.20 -7.33 13.65
N PHE A 90 4.35 -6.01 13.68
CA PHE A 90 5.30 -5.37 14.60
C PHE A 90 5.03 -5.74 16.05
N LEU A 91 3.78 -5.66 16.51
CA LEU A 91 3.40 -6.04 17.88
C LEU A 91 3.67 -7.52 18.17
N TYR A 92 3.35 -8.41 17.23
CA TYR A 92 3.66 -9.83 17.35
C TYR A 92 5.17 -10.06 17.55
N LEU A 93 6.02 -9.39 16.75
CA LEU A 93 7.47 -9.52 16.87
C LEU A 93 7.98 -8.92 18.19
N LEU A 94 7.54 -7.72 18.57
CA LEU A 94 7.91 -7.09 19.85
C LEU A 94 7.59 -7.99 21.05
N GLU A 95 6.45 -8.68 21.02
CA GLU A 95 5.93 -9.47 22.14
C GLU A 95 6.44 -10.93 22.16
N ASN A 96 6.83 -11.52 21.01
CA ASN A 96 7.06 -12.98 20.91
C ASN A 96 8.44 -13.42 20.41
N SER A 97 9.35 -12.51 20.05
CA SER A 97 10.60 -12.90 19.35
C SER A 97 11.92 -12.51 20.05
N GLY A 98 11.93 -11.54 20.96
CA GLY A 98 13.18 -11.07 21.57
C GLY A 98 14.13 -10.29 20.65
N TYR A 99 13.71 -9.95 19.42
CA TYR A 99 14.49 -9.07 18.54
C TYR A 99 14.61 -7.66 19.14
N ASN A 100 15.80 -7.06 19.00
CA ASN A 100 16.11 -5.71 19.48
C ASN A 100 15.71 -4.63 18.47
N LYS A 101 15.85 -4.93 17.17
CA LYS A 101 15.54 -3.99 16.07
C LYS A 101 14.74 -4.71 15.01
N ILE A 102 13.64 -4.09 14.61
CA ILE A 102 12.65 -4.68 13.71
C ILE A 102 12.47 -3.71 12.54
N ILE A 103 12.79 -4.17 11.34
CA ILE A 103 12.69 -3.37 10.12
C ILE A 103 11.64 -3.97 9.20
N TYR A 104 10.69 -3.16 8.77
CA TYR A 104 9.78 -3.49 7.68
C TYR A 104 10.32 -2.98 6.35
N LEU A 105 10.22 -3.82 5.31
CA LEU A 105 10.42 -3.46 3.91
C LEU A 105 9.25 -3.99 3.06
N ASP A 106 8.69 -3.17 2.17
CA ASP A 106 7.71 -3.63 1.18
C ASP A 106 8.30 -4.73 0.28
N PRO A 107 7.50 -5.71 -0.17
CA PRO A 107 7.98 -6.89 -0.89
C PRO A 107 8.57 -6.57 -2.28
N ASP A 108 8.35 -5.37 -2.80
CA ASP A 108 8.92 -4.86 -4.06
C ASP A 108 10.12 -3.91 -3.85
N ILE A 109 10.77 -4.01 -2.70
CA ILE A 109 12.06 -3.39 -2.42
C ILE A 109 13.21 -4.33 -2.81
N TYR A 110 14.31 -3.75 -3.29
CA TYR A 110 15.59 -4.44 -3.43
C TYR A 110 16.69 -3.71 -2.64
N VAL A 111 17.50 -4.45 -1.89
CA VAL A 111 18.60 -3.91 -1.08
C VAL A 111 19.91 -3.99 -1.87
N PHE A 112 20.55 -2.83 -2.05
CA PHE A 112 21.81 -2.68 -2.80
C PHE A 112 23.05 -2.61 -1.91
N SER A 113 22.89 -2.22 -0.63
CA SER A 113 24.00 -2.20 0.33
C SER A 113 23.52 -2.41 1.76
N ALA A 114 24.47 -2.54 2.71
CA ALA A 114 24.17 -2.84 4.11
C ALA A 114 23.18 -1.84 4.72
N LEU A 115 22.18 -2.36 5.44
CA LEU A 115 21.20 -1.56 6.20
C LEU A 115 21.80 -0.87 7.44
N LYS A 116 23.13 -0.81 7.54
CA LYS A 116 23.88 -0.24 8.67
C LYS A 116 23.41 1.17 9.07
N PRO A 117 23.15 2.12 8.15
CA PRO A 117 22.66 3.45 8.53
C PRO A 117 21.35 3.42 9.33
N ILE A 118 20.50 2.41 9.10
CA ILE A 118 19.23 2.24 9.83
C ILE A 118 19.51 1.69 11.23
N TYR A 119 20.37 0.67 11.34
CA TYR A 119 20.70 0.07 12.63
C TYR A 119 21.43 1.02 13.58
N GLU A 120 22.29 1.90 13.03
CA GLU A 120 22.97 2.94 13.82
C GLU A 120 21.99 3.91 14.45
N VAL A 121 20.98 4.35 13.69
CA VAL A 121 19.88 5.19 14.22
C VAL A 121 19.11 4.43 15.30
N LEU A 122 18.74 3.18 15.05
CA LEU A 122 17.97 2.34 15.98
C LEU A 122 18.76 1.90 17.22
N ASN A 123 20.07 2.16 17.31
CA ASN A 123 20.80 2.04 18.58
C ASN A 123 20.41 3.15 19.56
N ILE A 124 20.00 4.32 19.05
CA ILE A 124 19.79 5.54 19.83
C ILE A 124 18.30 5.91 19.89
N GLN A 125 17.60 5.84 18.77
CA GLN A 125 16.21 6.29 18.62
C GLN A 125 15.25 5.12 18.46
N SER A 126 13.98 5.34 18.80
CA SER A 126 12.96 4.29 18.85
C SER A 126 12.32 4.00 17.50
N ILE A 127 12.19 5.01 16.65
CA ILE A 127 11.47 4.94 15.37
C ILE A 127 12.30 5.63 14.29
N VAL A 128 12.39 5.02 13.11
CA VAL A 128 12.99 5.64 11.93
C VAL A 128 12.08 5.52 10.70
N LEU A 129 11.86 6.65 10.04
CA LEU A 129 11.07 6.77 8.81
C LEU A 129 11.86 7.50 7.73
N THR A 130 11.39 7.37 6.49
CA THR A 130 11.88 8.15 5.34
C THR A 130 10.72 8.96 4.75
N PRO A 131 10.93 10.25 4.43
CA PRO A 131 9.93 11.00 3.69
C PRO A 131 9.90 10.54 2.21
N HIS A 132 8.82 10.84 1.50
CA HIS A 132 8.79 10.64 0.04
C HIS A 132 9.88 11.47 -0.65
N MET A 133 10.05 12.73 -0.20
CA MET A 133 11.01 13.71 -0.73
C MET A 133 11.78 14.35 0.41
N SER A 134 13.05 14.68 0.19
CA SER A 134 13.93 15.19 1.25
C SER A 134 14.46 16.60 1.00
N LYS A 135 14.18 17.19 -0.17
CA LYS A 135 14.61 18.54 -0.50
C LYS A 135 13.45 19.53 -0.49
N ILE A 136 13.71 20.69 0.09
CA ILE A 136 12.90 21.88 -0.14
C ILE A 136 13.23 22.37 -1.55
N SER A 137 12.22 22.66 -2.35
CA SER A 137 12.37 23.19 -3.70
C SER A 137 11.42 24.36 -3.89
N GLU A 138 11.95 25.53 -4.24
CA GLU A 138 11.12 26.69 -4.60
C GLU A 138 10.40 26.49 -5.94
N HIS A 139 10.98 25.68 -6.81
CA HIS A 139 10.46 25.32 -8.12
C HIS A 139 10.42 23.81 -8.24
N TYR A 140 9.33 23.22 -7.74
CA TYR A 140 9.14 21.78 -7.76
C TYR A 140 9.18 21.22 -9.20
N ILE A 141 10.11 20.29 -9.45
CA ILE A 141 10.35 19.67 -10.77
C ILE A 141 10.02 18.17 -10.82
N GLY A 142 9.40 17.63 -9.76
CA GLY A 142 9.04 16.21 -9.75
C GLY A 142 7.87 15.88 -10.66
N GLU A 143 7.80 14.61 -11.06
CA GLU A 143 6.86 14.11 -12.06
C GLU A 143 5.44 13.91 -11.52
N LEU A 144 5.31 13.78 -10.19
CA LEU A 144 4.02 13.73 -9.49
C LEU A 144 3.77 15.07 -8.82
N PRO A 145 2.56 15.65 -8.87
CA PRO A 145 2.25 16.86 -8.12
C PRO A 145 2.63 16.70 -6.64
N ASP A 146 3.34 17.66 -6.06
CA ASP A 146 3.71 17.64 -4.64
C ASP A 146 2.49 17.58 -3.71
N THR A 147 1.35 18.10 -4.15
CA THR A 147 0.04 17.96 -3.48
C THR A 147 -0.42 16.50 -3.32
N ASP A 148 0.06 15.56 -4.15
CA ASP A 148 -0.26 14.14 -4.01
C ASP A 148 0.33 13.59 -2.69
N PHE A 149 1.49 14.08 -2.24
CA PHE A 149 2.07 13.68 -0.96
C PHE A 149 1.29 14.26 0.23
N LEU A 150 0.61 15.39 0.08
CA LEU A 150 -0.30 15.91 1.09
C LEU A 150 -1.54 15.01 1.24
N GLY A 151 -2.01 14.42 0.14
CA GLY A 151 -3.13 13.48 0.11
C GLY A 151 -2.74 12.08 0.59
N ASN A 152 -1.60 11.57 0.11
CA ASN A 152 -1.18 10.19 0.32
C ASN A 152 -0.35 10.00 1.60
N GLY A 153 0.31 11.05 2.10
CA GLY A 153 1.18 11.03 3.28
C GLY A 153 2.60 11.48 2.95
N ILE A 154 3.22 12.25 3.85
CA ILE A 154 4.56 12.83 3.61
C ILE A 154 5.68 11.79 3.83
N PHE A 155 5.39 10.72 4.57
CA PHE A 155 6.27 9.56 4.74
C PHE A 155 5.85 8.42 3.82
N ASN A 156 6.84 7.72 3.26
CA ASN A 156 6.60 6.49 2.51
C ASN A 156 6.81 5.28 3.42
N LEU A 157 5.77 4.46 3.57
CA LEU A 157 5.77 3.33 4.50
C LEU A 157 6.12 1.99 3.85
N GLY A 158 6.75 2.03 2.68
CA GLY A 158 7.53 0.89 2.20
C GLY A 158 8.73 0.60 3.09
N PHE A 159 9.10 1.52 3.98
CA PHE A 159 10.08 1.30 5.02
C PHE A 159 9.59 1.84 6.37
N CYS A 160 9.81 1.08 7.44
CA CYS A 160 9.68 1.51 8.82
C CYS A 160 10.64 0.71 9.70
N GLY A 161 11.52 1.38 10.43
CA GLY A 161 12.38 0.74 11.41
C GLY A 161 11.94 1.10 12.83
N ILE A 162 11.93 0.13 13.73
CA ILE A 162 11.68 0.35 15.15
C ILE A 162 12.70 -0.38 16.03
N ARG A 163 12.96 0.20 17.20
CA ARG A 163 13.65 -0.47 18.30
C ARG A 163 12.61 -1.15 19.20
N ASN A 164 12.97 -2.29 19.77
CA ASN A 164 12.13 -2.96 20.75
C ASN A 164 12.16 -2.22 22.10
N ASP A 165 11.28 -1.22 22.23
CA ASP A 165 11.07 -0.46 23.45
C ASP A 165 9.60 -0.02 23.62
N LEU A 166 9.32 0.64 24.73
CA LEU A 166 7.98 1.11 25.07
C LEU A 166 7.47 2.21 24.14
N VAL A 167 8.36 3.02 23.55
CA VAL A 167 8.02 4.13 22.64
C VAL A 167 7.49 3.55 21.33
N ALA A 168 8.23 2.62 20.72
CA ALA A 168 7.81 1.93 19.52
C ALA A 168 6.53 1.10 19.76
N THR A 169 6.45 0.40 20.90
CA THR A 169 5.24 -0.35 21.28
C THR A 169 4.00 0.56 21.35
N LYS A 170 4.13 1.74 21.96
CA LYS A 170 3.06 2.75 22.04
C LYS A 170 2.63 3.22 20.65
N MET A 171 3.57 3.51 19.75
CA MET A 171 3.28 3.87 18.36
C MET A 171 2.51 2.74 17.66
N CYS A 172 2.99 1.50 17.71
CA CYS A 172 2.37 0.36 17.03
C CYS A 172 0.95 0.08 17.56
N ARG A 173 0.70 0.19 18.87
CA ARG A 173 -0.65 0.04 19.45
C ARG A 173 -1.62 1.11 18.97
N TRP A 174 -1.18 2.37 18.97
CA TRP A 174 -1.97 3.46 18.43
C TRP A 174 -2.28 3.25 16.94
N TRP A 175 -1.25 2.95 16.15
CA TRP A 175 -1.38 2.73 14.71
C TRP A 175 -2.32 1.57 14.40
N HIS A 176 -2.15 0.43 15.09
CA HIS A 176 -3.05 -0.72 14.97
C HIS A 176 -4.51 -0.33 15.18
N SER A 177 -4.81 0.43 16.26
CA SER A 177 -6.18 0.88 16.56
C SER A 177 -6.81 1.72 15.44
N LYS A 178 -5.98 2.51 14.71
CA LYS A 178 -6.43 3.31 13.57
C LYS A 178 -6.67 2.44 12.35
N LEU A 179 -5.75 1.52 12.06
CA LEU A 179 -5.82 0.69 10.85
C LEU A 179 -6.89 -0.39 10.91
N LEU A 180 -7.34 -0.81 12.10
CA LEU A 180 -8.54 -1.64 12.24
C LEU A 180 -9.79 -0.99 11.63
N LYS A 181 -9.83 0.34 11.57
CA LYS A 181 -11.01 1.12 11.16
C LYS A 181 -10.81 1.94 9.90
N ASN A 182 -9.60 2.45 9.65
CA ASN A 182 -9.38 3.54 8.69
C ASN A 182 -8.13 3.36 7.79
N CYS A 183 -7.75 2.12 7.46
CA CYS A 183 -6.69 1.84 6.48
C CYS A 183 -7.20 1.93 5.02
N PHE A 184 -7.84 3.04 4.65
CA PHE A 184 -8.45 3.19 3.32
C PHE A 184 -7.67 4.16 2.42
N ILE A 185 -7.72 3.92 1.12
CA ILE A 185 -7.47 4.93 0.09
C ILE A 185 -8.79 5.68 -0.10
N ASP A 186 -8.94 6.82 0.58
CA ASP A 186 -10.18 7.59 0.61
C ASP A 186 -9.89 9.10 0.75
N PRO A 187 -9.77 9.82 -0.39
CA PRO A 187 -9.52 11.27 -0.39
C PRO A 187 -10.61 12.09 0.28
N TYR A 188 -11.85 11.59 0.37
CA TYR A 188 -12.92 12.33 1.05
C TYR A 188 -12.67 12.40 2.57
N LEU A 189 -12.07 11.35 3.13
CA LEU A 189 -11.72 11.27 4.55
C LEU A 189 -10.26 11.63 4.83
N ASN A 190 -9.49 12.01 3.81
CA ASN A 190 -8.05 12.28 3.88
C ASN A 190 -7.27 11.09 4.47
N THR A 191 -7.65 9.86 4.12
CA THR A 191 -6.91 8.66 4.50
C THR A 191 -6.23 8.05 3.28
N PHE A 192 -5.04 7.51 3.49
CA PHE A 192 -4.33 6.73 2.49
C PHE A 192 -3.57 5.61 3.18
N THR A 193 -4.20 4.43 3.22
CA THR A 193 -3.63 3.19 3.78
C THR A 193 -3.07 3.39 5.20
N ASP A 194 -1.93 2.77 5.50
CA ASP A 194 -1.21 2.86 6.75
C ASP A 194 -0.34 4.13 6.84
N GLN A 195 0.17 4.61 5.70
CA GLN A 195 1.20 5.65 5.65
C GLN A 195 0.73 7.04 6.07
N LYS A 196 -0.50 7.45 5.70
CA LYS A 196 -1.01 8.80 6.00
C LYS A 196 -1.06 9.09 7.50
N TRP A 197 -1.22 8.04 8.31
CA TRP A 197 -1.21 8.14 9.76
C TRP A 197 0.15 8.57 10.29
N MET A 198 1.24 8.28 9.59
CA MET A 198 2.58 8.64 10.06
C MET A 198 2.85 10.15 10.00
N ASP A 199 2.04 10.92 9.28
CA ASP A 199 2.10 12.40 9.28
C ASP A 199 1.90 12.98 10.70
N TYR A 200 1.28 12.23 11.60
CA TYR A 200 1.13 12.65 12.99
C TYR A 200 2.38 12.44 13.86
N LEU A 201 3.33 11.58 13.45
CA LEU A 201 4.44 11.19 14.33
C LEU A 201 5.29 12.38 14.79
N PRO A 202 5.66 13.37 13.94
CA PRO A 202 6.39 14.54 14.40
C PRO A 202 5.66 15.38 15.46
N GLY A 203 4.33 15.27 15.55
CA GLY A 203 3.53 15.91 16.59
C GLY A 203 3.35 15.06 17.86
N PHE A 204 3.71 13.78 17.83
CA PHE A 204 3.51 12.83 18.94
C PHE A 204 4.80 12.41 19.65
N PHE A 205 5.92 12.45 18.95
CA PHE A 205 7.21 11.95 19.43
C PHE A 205 8.28 13.03 19.36
N THR A 206 9.22 13.00 20.29
CA THR A 206 10.34 13.95 20.31
C THR A 206 11.37 13.62 19.23
N SER A 207 12.29 14.54 18.95
CA SER A 207 13.43 14.27 18.08
C SER A 207 14.41 13.22 18.62
N GLU A 208 14.35 12.88 19.91
CA GLU A 208 15.13 11.80 20.52
C GLU A 208 14.46 10.43 20.35
N GLU A 209 13.15 10.41 20.11
CA GLU A 209 12.35 9.19 19.91
C GLU A 209 12.19 8.84 18.42
N LEU A 210 11.94 9.85 17.58
CA LEU A 210 11.69 9.72 16.15
C LEU A 210 12.85 10.31 15.33
N PHE A 211 13.41 9.50 14.43
CA PHE A 211 14.33 9.94 13.39
C PHE A 211 13.63 9.98 12.03
N VAL A 212 13.65 11.14 11.38
CA VAL A 212 13.31 11.25 9.95
C VAL A 212 14.61 11.24 9.17
N SER A 213 14.88 10.14 8.47
CA SER A 213 16.11 9.99 7.71
C SER A 213 16.01 10.67 6.36
N HIS A 214 16.95 11.59 6.11
CA HIS A 214 17.14 12.27 4.82
C HIS A 214 18.30 11.67 4.01
N HIS A 215 18.76 10.47 4.37
CA HIS A 215 19.83 9.80 3.64
C HIS A 215 19.35 9.44 2.21
N PRO A 216 19.95 9.99 1.14
CA PRO A 216 19.42 9.86 -0.23
C PRO A 216 19.44 8.42 -0.76
N GLY A 217 20.28 7.56 -0.17
CA GLY A 217 20.33 6.13 -0.49
C GLY A 217 19.21 5.28 0.08
N LEU A 218 18.36 5.82 0.97
CA LEU A 218 17.22 5.10 1.51
C LEU A 218 15.97 5.44 0.70
N ASN A 219 15.18 4.43 0.36
CA ASN A 219 13.88 4.59 -0.30
C ASN A 219 13.94 5.39 -1.61
N VAL A 220 14.92 5.04 -2.45
CA VAL A 220 15.02 5.58 -3.82
C VAL A 220 13.87 5.01 -4.64
N ALA A 221 13.09 5.86 -5.30
CA ALA A 221 11.83 5.45 -5.93
C ALA A 221 11.37 6.47 -6.98
N PRO A 222 10.40 6.13 -7.85
CA PRO A 222 9.95 7.01 -8.93
C PRO A 222 9.55 8.42 -8.50
N TRP A 223 8.99 8.58 -7.29
CA TRP A 223 8.60 9.89 -6.75
C TRP A 223 9.77 10.78 -6.30
N ASN A 224 11.01 10.30 -6.31
CA ASN A 224 12.19 11.07 -5.90
C ASN A 224 13.41 10.93 -6.83
N PHE A 225 13.25 10.36 -8.03
CA PHE A 225 14.33 10.30 -9.03
C PHE A 225 14.78 11.70 -9.47
N PHE A 226 13.87 12.68 -9.48
CA PHE A 226 14.19 14.07 -9.80
C PHE A 226 15.22 14.69 -8.83
N GLU A 227 15.25 14.29 -7.55
CA GLU A 227 16.19 14.81 -6.57
C GLU A 227 17.46 13.94 -6.41
N ARG A 228 17.48 12.70 -6.95
CA ARG A 228 18.54 11.70 -6.70
C ARG A 228 19.22 11.25 -7.99
N LYS A 229 20.53 11.47 -8.09
CA LYS A 229 21.37 11.01 -9.21
C LYS A 229 22.15 9.77 -8.82
N ILE A 230 22.06 8.71 -9.62
CA ILE A 230 22.76 7.45 -9.41
C ILE A 230 24.08 7.45 -10.17
N ILE A 231 25.13 6.94 -9.53
CA ILE A 231 26.46 6.79 -10.13
C ILE A 231 27.05 5.43 -9.74
N SER A 232 27.97 4.93 -10.55
CA SER A 232 28.75 3.73 -10.22
C SER A 232 30.16 4.14 -9.81
N VAL A 233 30.60 3.73 -8.62
CA VAL A 233 31.95 3.97 -8.09
C VAL A 233 32.51 2.63 -7.63
N ASP A 234 33.63 2.21 -8.23
CA ASP A 234 34.28 0.92 -7.94
C ASP A 234 33.33 -0.29 -8.00
N GLY A 235 32.40 -0.27 -8.95
CA GLY A 235 31.40 -1.33 -9.14
C GLY A 235 30.25 -1.32 -8.11
N LYS A 236 30.18 -0.31 -7.23
CA LYS A 236 29.07 -0.11 -6.29
C LYS A 236 28.19 1.04 -6.75
N LEU A 237 26.88 0.89 -6.57
CA LEU A 237 25.95 1.97 -6.87
C LEU A 237 25.88 2.95 -5.71
N MET A 238 26.14 4.20 -6.03
CA MET A 238 26.11 5.34 -5.12
C MET A 238 25.04 6.32 -5.59
N VAL A 239 24.62 7.20 -4.69
CA VAL A 239 23.68 8.28 -4.95
C VAL A 239 24.21 9.59 -4.41
N GLN A 240 24.02 10.63 -5.19
CA GLN A 240 24.21 12.01 -4.78
C GLN A 240 22.95 12.81 -5.11
N TRP A 241 22.84 14.01 -4.56
CA TRP A 241 21.76 14.91 -4.93
C TRP A 241 21.94 15.35 -6.39
N ARG A 242 20.82 15.46 -7.12
CA ARG A 242 20.84 15.90 -8.52
C ARG A 242 21.05 17.41 -8.65
N ASP A 243 20.65 18.17 -7.64
CA ASP A 243 20.84 19.62 -7.55
C ASP A 243 22.29 19.94 -7.13
N GLU A 244 23.03 20.56 -8.06
CA GLU A 244 24.44 20.99 -7.92
C GLU A 244 24.65 22.04 -6.83
N SER A 245 23.59 22.68 -6.31
CA SER A 245 23.69 23.65 -5.22
C SER A 245 23.87 23.01 -3.83
N THR A 246 23.80 21.68 -3.75
CA THR A 246 23.85 20.96 -2.47
C THR A 246 25.02 19.99 -2.40
N ASP A 247 25.77 20.08 -1.29
CA ASP A 247 26.83 19.17 -0.78
C ASP A 247 27.23 18.00 -1.71
N ASP A 248 28.50 17.99 -2.18
CA ASP A 248 29.11 16.98 -3.08
C ASP A 248 29.24 15.57 -2.46
N LYS A 249 28.55 15.29 -1.35
CA LYS A 249 28.57 13.99 -0.69
C LYS A 249 27.88 12.93 -1.54
N ILE A 250 28.60 11.84 -1.75
CA ILE A 250 28.10 10.59 -2.31
C ILE A 250 27.76 9.63 -1.17
N TYR A 251 26.65 8.92 -1.32
CA TYR A 251 26.15 7.96 -0.35
C TYR A 251 25.94 6.61 -1.04
N PRO A 252 26.05 5.47 -0.35
CA PRO A 252 25.68 4.20 -0.94
C PRO A 252 24.17 4.17 -1.24
N VAL A 253 23.77 3.60 -2.38
CA VAL A 253 22.37 3.20 -2.57
C VAL A 253 22.11 2.05 -1.60
N VAL A 254 21.21 2.26 -0.64
CA VAL A 254 20.89 1.27 0.39
C VAL A 254 19.76 0.39 -0.09
N PHE A 255 18.61 0.98 -0.43
CA PHE A 255 17.50 0.23 -1.01
C PHE A 255 16.66 1.08 -1.95
N VAL A 256 16.08 0.42 -2.94
CA VAL A 256 15.21 1.01 -3.97
C VAL A 256 13.84 0.37 -3.85
N HIS A 257 12.80 1.19 -3.89
CA HIS A 257 11.40 0.75 -3.87
C HIS A 257 10.84 0.82 -5.29
N TYR A 258 10.60 -0.35 -5.89
CA TYR A 258 10.11 -0.48 -7.27
C TYR A 258 8.59 -0.37 -7.35
N SER A 259 8.01 0.59 -6.61
CA SER A 259 6.56 0.77 -6.53
C SER A 259 5.95 1.05 -7.90
N GLY A 260 4.91 0.29 -8.24
CA GLY A 260 4.14 0.48 -9.47
C GLY A 260 4.80 -0.11 -10.73
N TYR A 261 5.93 -0.79 -10.62
CA TYR A 261 6.52 -1.48 -11.76
C TYR A 261 5.70 -2.72 -12.14
N ASN A 262 5.67 -3.05 -13.43
CA ASN A 262 5.18 -4.34 -13.90
C ASN A 262 6.31 -5.38 -13.82
N TYR A 263 6.30 -6.19 -12.77
CA TYR A 263 7.38 -7.16 -12.50
C TYR A 263 7.49 -8.26 -13.56
N THR A 264 6.37 -8.65 -14.19
CA THR A 264 6.40 -9.63 -15.30
C THR A 264 7.10 -9.06 -16.52
N GLU A 265 6.85 -7.79 -16.85
CA GLU A 265 7.54 -7.11 -17.94
C GLU A 265 9.01 -6.85 -17.60
N LEU A 266 9.28 -6.50 -16.33
CA LEU A 266 10.63 -6.25 -15.84
C LEU A 266 11.50 -7.51 -15.91
N LYS A 267 10.94 -8.69 -15.60
CA LYS A 267 11.60 -9.99 -15.79
C LYS A 267 12.06 -10.21 -17.24
N GLU A 268 11.29 -9.71 -18.20
CA GLU A 268 11.59 -9.77 -19.64
C GLU A 268 12.48 -8.61 -20.12
N GLY A 269 13.02 -7.81 -19.21
CA GLY A 269 13.87 -6.65 -19.51
C GLY A 269 13.11 -5.41 -19.98
N ARG A 270 11.77 -5.38 -19.88
CA ARG A 270 10.94 -4.23 -20.26
C ARG A 270 10.50 -3.44 -19.03
N VAL A 271 10.93 -2.19 -18.94
CA VAL A 271 10.57 -1.29 -17.84
C VAL A 271 9.22 -0.64 -18.11
N ILE A 272 8.19 -1.05 -17.37
CA ILE A 272 6.86 -0.42 -17.40
C ILE A 272 6.49 0.02 -15.98
N GLN A 273 6.25 1.31 -15.81
CA GLN A 273 5.84 1.93 -14.55
C GLN A 273 4.37 2.40 -14.67
N ASN A 274 3.50 1.91 -13.79
CA ASN A 274 2.05 2.09 -13.87
C ASN A 274 1.49 3.23 -13.00
N ASN A 275 2.25 3.73 -12.02
CA ASN A 275 1.78 4.73 -11.06
C ASN A 275 2.16 6.17 -11.45
N VAL A 276 3.12 6.35 -12.36
CA VAL A 276 3.70 7.62 -12.81
C VAL A 276 3.72 7.61 -14.34
N SER A 277 2.62 8.03 -14.95
CA SER A 277 2.44 7.99 -16.41
C SER A 277 3.44 8.84 -17.20
N SER A 278 4.06 9.81 -16.54
CA SER A 278 4.92 10.84 -17.14
C SER A 278 6.35 10.78 -16.60
N LEU A 279 6.78 9.60 -16.12
CA LEU A 279 8.10 9.45 -15.53
C LEU A 279 9.19 9.80 -16.54
N HIS A 280 10.08 10.71 -16.18
CA HIS A 280 11.22 11.08 -17.02
C HIS A 280 12.18 9.90 -17.17
N ASP A 281 12.76 9.73 -18.37
CA ASP A 281 13.75 8.68 -18.64
C ASP A 281 15.13 9.10 -18.12
N TYR A 282 15.35 8.93 -16.82
CA TYR A 282 16.65 9.13 -16.20
C TYR A 282 17.60 7.99 -16.59
N GLU A 283 18.59 8.26 -17.44
CA GLU A 283 19.58 7.25 -17.85
C GLU A 283 20.29 6.62 -16.65
N ASP A 284 20.56 7.40 -15.60
CA ASP A 284 21.22 6.91 -14.38
C ASP A 284 20.36 5.91 -13.59
N ILE A 285 19.03 5.96 -13.72
CA ILE A 285 18.11 5.02 -13.07
C ILE A 285 18.17 3.63 -13.71
N LYS A 286 18.60 3.52 -14.98
CA LYS A 286 18.79 2.23 -15.66
C LYS A 286 19.78 1.34 -14.91
N LEU A 287 20.78 1.93 -14.26
CA LEU A 287 21.72 1.23 -13.38
C LEU A 287 21.01 0.44 -12.26
N LEU A 288 19.90 0.97 -11.72
CA LEU A 288 19.10 0.32 -10.69
C LEU A 288 18.12 -0.69 -11.27
N THR A 289 17.42 -0.33 -12.35
CA THR A 289 16.38 -1.21 -12.92
C THR A 289 16.99 -2.44 -13.58
N ASP A 290 18.15 -2.31 -14.23
CA ASP A 290 18.82 -3.43 -14.90
C ASP A 290 19.31 -4.47 -13.89
N GLN A 291 19.85 -4.03 -12.75
CA GLN A 291 20.27 -4.93 -11.68
C GLN A 291 19.09 -5.68 -11.07
N TYR A 292 17.97 -5.00 -10.83
CA TYR A 292 16.78 -5.66 -10.28
C TYR A 292 16.13 -6.61 -11.29
N ALA A 293 16.02 -6.21 -12.56
CA ALA A 293 15.54 -7.06 -13.65
C ALA A 293 16.39 -8.34 -13.77
N ALA A 294 17.72 -8.21 -13.78
CA ALA A 294 18.63 -9.36 -13.79
C ALA A 294 18.44 -10.27 -12.57
N CYS A 295 18.14 -9.70 -11.39
CA CYS A 295 17.86 -10.48 -10.19
C CYS A 295 16.53 -11.24 -10.27
N ILE A 296 15.46 -10.61 -10.76
CA ILE A 296 14.18 -11.29 -11.01
C ILE A 296 14.37 -12.41 -12.04
N GLN A 297 15.12 -12.15 -13.12
CA GLN A 297 15.40 -13.15 -14.15
C GLN A 297 16.20 -14.34 -13.61
N LYS A 298 17.23 -14.09 -12.79
CA LYS A 298 18.00 -15.13 -12.10
C LYS A 298 17.12 -15.99 -11.19
N ASN A 299 16.10 -15.38 -10.58
CA ASN A 299 15.14 -16.01 -9.68
C ASN A 299 13.79 -16.33 -10.36
N ARG A 300 13.77 -16.50 -11.70
CA ARG A 300 12.51 -16.67 -12.45
C ARG A 300 11.66 -17.84 -11.97
N GLU A 301 12.27 -18.94 -11.52
CA GLU A 301 11.53 -20.14 -11.10
C GLU A 301 10.70 -19.87 -9.85
N VAL A 302 11.28 -19.21 -8.83
CA VAL A 302 10.54 -18.81 -7.65
C VAL A 302 9.55 -17.68 -7.98
N PHE A 303 9.93 -16.73 -8.83
CA PHE A 303 9.06 -15.62 -9.21
C PHE A 303 7.79 -16.12 -9.93
N ASP A 304 7.94 -16.93 -10.98
CA ASP A 304 6.85 -17.43 -11.82
C ASP A 304 5.93 -18.39 -11.07
N ARG A 305 6.45 -19.08 -10.05
CA ARG A 305 5.67 -19.95 -9.17
C ARG A 305 4.53 -19.22 -8.45
N PHE A 306 4.73 -17.95 -8.10
CA PHE A 306 3.79 -17.19 -7.27
C PHE A 306 3.08 -16.08 -8.02
N ILE A 307 3.74 -15.38 -8.95
CA ILE A 307 3.23 -14.11 -9.52
C ILE A 307 1.85 -14.21 -10.18
N HIS A 308 1.48 -15.40 -10.66
CA HIS A 308 0.20 -15.67 -11.32
C HIS A 308 -0.95 -16.06 -10.37
N LEU A 309 -0.68 -16.27 -9.08
CA LEU A 309 -1.69 -16.68 -8.13
C LEU A 309 -2.72 -15.57 -7.86
N ASP A 310 -3.99 -15.93 -7.82
CA ASP A 310 -5.09 -15.00 -7.53
C ASP A 310 -5.22 -14.73 -6.03
N TYR A 311 -5.24 -13.46 -5.62
CA TYR A 311 -5.52 -13.08 -4.23
C TYR A 311 -6.90 -13.57 -3.76
N THR A 312 -6.95 -14.32 -2.65
CA THR A 312 -8.15 -15.06 -2.22
C THR A 312 -9.31 -14.11 -1.90
N TYR A 313 -9.03 -13.05 -1.15
CA TYR A 313 -10.08 -12.16 -0.63
C TYR A 313 -10.66 -11.21 -1.68
N ASN A 314 -10.32 -11.38 -2.96
CA ASN A 314 -11.00 -10.71 -4.08
C ASN A 314 -12.20 -11.49 -4.61
N ARG A 315 -12.58 -12.62 -3.99
CA ARG A 315 -13.70 -13.45 -4.43
C ARG A 315 -14.60 -13.86 -3.27
N TYR A 316 -15.89 -13.97 -3.54
CA TYR A 316 -16.81 -14.70 -2.68
C TYR A 316 -16.55 -16.21 -2.79
N LYS A 317 -17.14 -17.01 -1.88
CA LYS A 317 -16.95 -18.47 -1.89
C LYS A 317 -17.40 -19.19 -3.15
N ASP A 318 -18.30 -18.59 -3.94
CA ASP A 318 -18.73 -19.13 -5.24
C ASP A 318 -17.80 -18.74 -6.41
N GLY A 319 -16.70 -18.01 -6.13
CA GLY A 319 -15.75 -17.52 -7.11
C GLY A 319 -16.10 -16.16 -7.73
N THR A 320 -17.28 -15.60 -7.44
CA THR A 320 -17.70 -14.28 -7.92
C THR A 320 -16.74 -13.21 -7.41
N LYS A 321 -16.33 -12.29 -8.28
CA LYS A 321 -15.39 -11.21 -7.93
C LYS A 321 -16.04 -10.21 -6.97
N ILE A 322 -15.31 -9.85 -5.91
CA ILE A 322 -15.62 -8.72 -5.02
C ILE A 322 -15.04 -7.44 -5.63
N THR A 323 -15.88 -6.42 -5.81
CA THR A 323 -15.48 -5.11 -6.35
C THR A 323 -15.27 -4.10 -5.23
N SER A 324 -14.61 -2.97 -5.53
CA SER A 324 -14.48 -1.86 -4.56
C SER A 324 -15.85 -1.36 -4.11
N PHE A 325 -16.86 -1.37 -5.01
CA PHE A 325 -18.22 -1.01 -4.66
C PHE A 325 -18.78 -1.90 -3.54
N HIS A 326 -18.63 -3.23 -3.64
CA HIS A 326 -19.08 -4.16 -2.59
C HIS A 326 -18.39 -3.89 -1.25
N ARG A 327 -17.08 -3.67 -1.25
CA ARG A 327 -16.29 -3.40 -0.04
C ARG A 327 -16.75 -2.09 0.64
N ARG A 328 -17.02 -1.05 -0.15
CA ARG A 328 -17.47 0.27 0.34
C ARG A 328 -18.90 0.22 0.87
N ILE A 329 -19.80 -0.50 0.20
CA ILE A 329 -21.14 -0.76 0.71
C ILE A 329 -21.08 -1.52 2.04
N TYR A 330 -20.29 -2.60 2.13
CA TYR A 330 -20.07 -3.35 3.37
C TYR A 330 -19.60 -2.44 4.51
N ARG A 331 -18.57 -1.62 4.26
CA ARG A 331 -18.07 -0.63 5.22
C ARG A 331 -19.18 0.29 5.74
N SER A 332 -20.01 0.81 4.83
CA SER A 332 -21.10 1.73 5.18
C SER A 332 -22.14 1.04 6.08
N LEU A 333 -22.56 -0.18 5.75
CA LEU A 333 -23.51 -0.95 6.57
C LEU A 333 -22.95 -1.26 7.97
N MET A 334 -21.68 -1.66 8.06
CA MET A 334 -21.01 -1.90 9.35
C MET A 334 -20.93 -0.62 10.19
N ASN A 335 -20.65 0.54 9.56
CA ASN A 335 -20.65 1.84 10.25
C ASN A 335 -22.05 2.25 10.74
N LYS A 336 -23.12 1.78 10.09
CA LYS A 336 -24.51 1.94 10.54
C LYS A 336 -24.94 0.90 11.60
N GLY A 337 -23.98 0.13 12.12
CA GLY A 337 -24.20 -0.81 13.22
C GLY A 337 -24.72 -2.18 12.78
N GLU A 338 -24.74 -2.50 11.48
CA GLU A 338 -24.99 -3.87 11.05
C GLU A 338 -23.87 -4.80 11.51
N LYS A 339 -24.21 -6.07 11.77
CA LYS A 339 -23.25 -7.13 12.09
C LYS A 339 -23.27 -8.17 10.98
N ILE A 340 -22.24 -8.13 10.12
CA ILE A 340 -22.09 -9.06 9.00
C ILE A 340 -20.87 -9.96 9.29
N LEU A 341 -21.10 -11.11 9.94
CA LEU A 341 -20.01 -11.97 10.42
C LEU A 341 -19.34 -12.82 9.34
N LYS A 342 -20.06 -13.13 8.25
CA LYS A 342 -19.55 -14.00 7.17
C LYS A 342 -19.68 -13.31 5.81
N PRO A 343 -18.89 -12.24 5.55
CA PRO A 343 -19.12 -11.39 4.38
C PRO A 343 -18.79 -12.07 3.04
N PHE A 344 -17.98 -13.14 3.06
CA PHE A 344 -17.62 -13.93 1.88
C PHE A 344 -18.66 -15.02 1.49
N GLU A 345 -19.65 -15.31 2.35
CA GLU A 345 -20.63 -16.38 2.13
C GLU A 345 -21.69 -16.03 1.09
N CYS A 346 -22.11 -17.04 0.33
CA CYS A 346 -23.14 -16.93 -0.71
C CYS A 346 -24.49 -17.57 -0.31
N ALA A 347 -24.63 -17.99 0.95
CA ALA A 347 -25.84 -18.62 1.49
C ALA A 347 -27.04 -17.65 1.54
N ASP A 348 -28.24 -18.20 1.74
CA ASP A 348 -29.45 -17.40 1.87
C ASP A 348 -29.34 -16.34 2.97
N GLN A 349 -29.83 -15.14 2.68
CA GLN A 349 -29.73 -13.95 3.54
C GLN A 349 -28.32 -13.42 3.82
N SER A 350 -27.28 -13.97 3.17
CA SER A 350 -25.93 -13.41 3.26
C SER A 350 -25.85 -12.00 2.65
N PHE A 351 -24.76 -11.30 2.95
CA PHE A 351 -24.44 -10.01 2.32
C PHE A 351 -24.44 -10.11 0.78
N PHE A 352 -23.85 -11.17 0.24
CA PHE A 352 -23.83 -11.44 -1.20
C PHE A 352 -25.25 -11.55 -1.79
N THR A 353 -26.15 -12.33 -1.17
CA THR A 353 -27.51 -12.48 -1.70
C THR A 353 -28.32 -11.19 -1.63
N ARG A 354 -28.06 -10.32 -0.64
CA ARG A 354 -28.65 -8.97 -0.58
C ARG A 354 -28.17 -8.09 -1.73
N LEU A 355 -26.86 -8.07 -2.01
CA LEU A 355 -26.30 -7.35 -3.16
C LEU A 355 -26.88 -7.86 -4.49
N LYS A 356 -27.00 -9.18 -4.63
CA LYS A 356 -27.56 -9.82 -5.83
C LYS A 356 -29.02 -9.43 -6.04
N LYS A 357 -29.84 -9.44 -4.98
CA LYS A 357 -31.25 -8.99 -5.02
C LYS A 357 -31.38 -7.52 -5.41
N ALA A 358 -30.42 -6.68 -5.01
CA ALA A 358 -30.35 -5.27 -5.38
C ALA A 358 -29.75 -5.01 -6.78
N GLY A 359 -29.40 -6.05 -7.55
CA GLY A 359 -28.79 -5.90 -8.88
C GLY A 359 -27.35 -5.37 -8.86
N MET A 360 -26.67 -5.46 -7.71
CA MET A 360 -25.31 -4.95 -7.52
C MET A 360 -24.21 -5.98 -7.80
N VAL A 361 -24.59 -7.17 -8.25
CA VAL A 361 -23.68 -8.23 -8.68
C VAL A 361 -23.88 -8.43 -10.18
N GLY A 362 -22.89 -8.08 -10.98
CA GLY A 362 -22.96 -8.16 -12.44
C GLY A 362 -21.89 -9.08 -13.04
N ASN A 363 -22.22 -9.69 -14.17
CA ASN A 363 -21.29 -10.49 -15.00
C ASN A 363 -20.55 -9.60 -16.01
N THR A 364 -20.14 -8.39 -15.62
CA THR A 364 -19.54 -7.44 -16.55
C THR A 364 -18.10 -7.86 -16.87
N THR A 365 -17.76 -7.97 -18.14
CA THR A 365 -16.38 -8.23 -18.62
C THR A 365 -15.44 -7.04 -18.36
N VAL A 366 -16.00 -5.86 -18.12
CA VAL A 366 -15.26 -4.64 -17.77
C VAL A 366 -14.93 -4.64 -16.28
N ASN A 367 -13.63 -4.57 -15.96
CA ASN A 367 -13.16 -4.40 -14.60
C ASN A 367 -13.41 -2.96 -14.13
N LEU A 368 -14.57 -2.72 -13.50
CA LEU A 368 -14.99 -1.40 -13.02
C LEU A 368 -13.97 -0.72 -12.10
N ASP A 369 -13.20 -1.50 -11.32
CA ASP A 369 -12.18 -0.97 -10.42
C ASP A 369 -10.97 -0.36 -11.16
N LYS A 370 -10.79 -0.69 -12.44
CA LYS A 370 -9.72 -0.14 -13.29
C LYS A 370 -10.20 0.98 -14.22
N VAL A 371 -11.49 1.32 -14.21
CA VAL A 371 -12.04 2.34 -15.09
C VAL A 371 -11.94 3.71 -14.43
N ASP A 372 -11.36 4.68 -15.13
CA ASP A 372 -11.23 6.07 -14.72
C ASP A 372 -11.62 7.03 -15.88
N LYS A 373 -11.43 8.34 -15.67
CA LYS A 373 -11.75 9.35 -16.69
C LYS A 373 -10.91 9.19 -17.98
N SER A 374 -9.68 8.66 -17.88
CA SER A 374 -8.75 8.51 -18.99
C SER A 374 -9.15 7.36 -19.93
N ASN A 375 -9.74 6.28 -19.39
CA ASN A 375 -10.06 5.07 -20.15
C ASN A 375 -11.57 4.81 -20.32
N LEU A 376 -12.44 5.62 -19.70
CA LEU A 376 -13.89 5.49 -19.86
C LEU A 376 -14.31 5.82 -21.30
N GLN A 377 -14.87 4.83 -22.00
CA GLN A 377 -15.37 5.05 -23.36
C GLN A 377 -16.55 6.03 -23.39
N GLY A 378 -16.52 6.91 -24.39
CA GLY A 378 -17.60 7.88 -24.65
C GLY A 378 -17.73 8.99 -23.59
N VAL A 379 -16.69 9.24 -22.77
CA VAL A 379 -16.69 10.29 -21.73
C VAL A 379 -17.22 11.62 -22.25
N ARG A 380 -16.77 12.06 -23.43
CA ARG A 380 -17.20 13.34 -24.01
C ARG A 380 -18.72 13.40 -24.24
N THR A 381 -19.31 12.33 -24.77
CA THR A 381 -20.76 12.26 -25.01
C THR A 381 -21.54 12.17 -23.70
N LYS A 382 -21.09 11.32 -22.76
CA LYS A 382 -21.68 11.20 -21.43
C LYS A 382 -21.65 12.55 -20.69
N LEU A 383 -20.53 13.26 -20.75
CA LEU A 383 -20.37 14.59 -20.16
C LEU A 383 -21.29 15.63 -20.81
N LYS A 384 -21.45 15.60 -22.14
CA LYS A 384 -22.41 16.47 -22.84
C LYS A 384 -23.85 16.25 -22.35
N ILE A 385 -24.26 15.00 -22.15
CA ILE A 385 -25.59 14.67 -21.62
C ILE A 385 -25.73 15.18 -20.19
N PHE A 386 -24.77 14.88 -19.33
CA PHE A 386 -24.77 15.33 -17.94
C PHE A 386 -24.86 16.86 -17.85
N ASN A 387 -24.07 17.59 -18.63
CA ASN A 387 -24.08 19.06 -18.66
C ASN A 387 -25.42 19.64 -19.13
N ARG A 388 -26.12 18.97 -20.07
CA ARG A 388 -27.47 19.40 -20.50
C ARG A 388 -28.49 19.21 -19.37
N LEU A 389 -28.44 18.08 -18.67
CA LEU A 389 -29.32 17.78 -17.54
C LEU A 389 -29.10 18.74 -16.37
N THR A 390 -27.85 18.99 -15.99
CA THR A 390 -27.54 19.93 -14.90
C THR A 390 -27.89 21.37 -15.26
N LYS A 391 -27.72 21.78 -16.52
CA LYS A 391 -28.19 23.09 -17.01
C LYS A 391 -29.71 23.23 -16.95
N LEU A 392 -30.45 22.17 -17.29
CA LEU A 392 -31.90 22.16 -17.15
C LEU A 392 -32.31 22.25 -15.68
N LEU A 393 -31.71 21.44 -14.81
CA LEU A 393 -31.95 21.47 -13.37
C LEU A 393 -31.70 22.87 -12.79
N TYR A 394 -30.56 23.49 -13.11
CA TYR A 394 -30.23 24.86 -12.70
C TYR A 394 -31.31 25.87 -13.08
N ARG A 395 -31.83 25.79 -14.32
CA ARG A 395 -32.91 26.68 -14.78
C ARG A 395 -34.22 26.47 -14.01
N LEU A 396 -34.49 25.25 -13.55
CA LEU A 396 -35.71 24.92 -12.83
C LEU A 396 -35.67 25.35 -11.35
N ILE A 397 -34.53 25.18 -10.68
CA ILE A 397 -34.44 25.36 -9.22
C ILE A 397 -33.74 26.66 -8.81
N GLY A 398 -33.09 27.35 -9.75
CA GLY A 398 -32.35 28.59 -9.48
C GLY A 398 -30.99 28.38 -8.82
N PHE A 399 -30.22 29.46 -8.68
CA PHE A 399 -28.83 29.44 -8.22
C PHE A 399 -28.65 28.86 -6.81
N GLU A 400 -29.45 29.31 -5.84
CA GLU A 400 -29.28 28.92 -4.44
C GLU A 400 -29.51 27.41 -4.23
N LYS A 401 -30.64 26.89 -4.73
CA LYS A 401 -30.98 25.46 -4.62
C LYS A 401 -30.00 24.59 -5.40
N TYR A 402 -29.56 25.03 -6.57
CA TYR A 402 -28.54 24.32 -7.33
C TYR A 402 -27.19 24.28 -6.60
N SER A 403 -26.81 25.38 -5.95
CA SER A 403 -25.58 25.42 -5.15
C SER A 403 -25.65 24.44 -3.96
N LEU A 404 -26.80 24.33 -3.29
CA LEU A 404 -27.03 23.32 -2.25
C LEU A 404 -27.00 21.89 -2.83
N PHE A 405 -27.59 21.68 -4.01
CA PHE A 405 -27.53 20.39 -4.70
C PHE A 405 -26.09 19.97 -5.02
N ILE A 406 -25.24 20.87 -5.55
CA ILE A 406 -23.83 20.57 -5.79
C ILE A 406 -23.08 20.24 -4.50
N LYS A 407 -23.37 20.94 -3.40
CA LYS A 407 -22.81 20.61 -2.08
C LYS A 407 -23.21 19.21 -1.62
N LEU A 408 -24.46 18.80 -1.85
CA LEU A 408 -24.97 17.47 -1.53
C LEU A 408 -24.34 16.37 -2.42
N LEU A 409 -24.05 16.66 -3.69
CA LEU A 409 -23.43 15.69 -4.60
C LEU A 409 -22.05 15.24 -4.13
N ARG A 410 -21.29 16.08 -3.42
CA ARG A 410 -19.94 15.73 -2.95
C ARG A 410 -19.96 14.50 -2.03
N PRO A 411 -20.64 14.49 -0.87
CA PRO A 411 -20.75 13.27 -0.08
C PRO A 411 -21.54 12.17 -0.80
N PHE A 412 -22.60 12.53 -1.53
CA PHE A 412 -23.45 11.53 -2.19
C PHE A 412 -22.74 10.76 -3.31
N SER A 413 -21.70 11.31 -3.94
CA SER A 413 -20.93 10.64 -4.99
C SER A 413 -20.16 9.39 -4.53
N ARG A 414 -20.10 9.14 -3.22
CA ARG A 414 -19.38 7.99 -2.65
C ARG A 414 -20.20 6.70 -2.81
N TYR A 415 -19.49 5.58 -2.96
CA TYR A 415 -20.11 4.25 -2.97
C TYR A 415 -20.77 3.94 -1.62
N GLU A 416 -20.15 4.36 -0.51
CA GLU A 416 -20.72 4.26 0.83
C GLU A 416 -22.11 4.91 0.94
N SER A 417 -22.39 5.93 0.13
CA SER A 417 -23.65 6.66 0.17
C SER A 417 -24.78 6.03 -0.66
N GLN A 418 -24.52 4.90 -1.32
CA GLN A 418 -25.48 4.20 -2.17
C GLN A 418 -26.21 3.05 -1.46
N ILE A 419 -26.11 2.94 -0.13
CA ILE A 419 -26.75 1.86 0.65
C ILE A 419 -28.29 1.84 0.57
N HIS A 420 -28.92 2.98 0.27
CA HIS A 420 -30.37 3.08 0.04
C HIS A 420 -30.86 2.21 -1.14
N LEU A 421 -29.98 1.90 -2.08
CA LEU A 421 -30.28 1.00 -3.19
C LEU A 421 -30.42 -0.47 -2.73
N MET A 422 -29.90 -0.83 -1.56
CA MET A 422 -30.07 -2.16 -0.98
C MET A 422 -31.29 -2.25 -0.05
N ASP A 423 -31.56 -1.19 0.70
CA ASP A 423 -32.60 -1.17 1.73
C ASP A 423 -33.16 0.25 1.93
N LYS A 424 -34.48 0.37 1.83
CA LYS A 424 -35.21 1.65 1.94
C LYS A 424 -35.03 2.32 3.30
N ARG A 425 -34.67 1.58 4.36
CA ARG A 425 -34.42 2.18 5.68
C ARG A 425 -33.31 3.24 5.66
N TYR A 426 -32.45 3.23 4.66
CA TYR A 426 -31.36 4.20 4.51
C TYR A 426 -31.70 5.40 3.62
N GLU A 427 -32.94 5.55 3.15
CA GLU A 427 -33.35 6.67 2.28
C GLU A 427 -33.08 8.07 2.89
N GLN A 428 -33.01 8.16 4.22
CA GLN A 428 -32.78 9.41 4.95
C GLN A 428 -31.48 9.42 5.76
N ASP A 429 -30.69 8.34 5.70
CA ASP A 429 -29.50 8.16 6.55
C ASP A 429 -28.36 7.44 5.80
N ASN A 430 -28.12 7.84 4.55
CA ASN A 430 -27.10 7.26 3.68
C ASN A 430 -25.89 8.18 3.43
N ILE A 431 -25.83 9.37 4.00
CA ILE A 431 -24.71 10.31 3.83
C ILE A 431 -23.88 10.42 5.11
#